data_AF-A0A8H7RS77-F1
#
_entry.id   AF-A0A8H7RS77-F1
#
_cell.length_a   1.000
_cell.length_b   1.000
_cell.length_c   1.000
_cell.angle_alpha   90.00
_cell.angle_beta   90.00
_cell.angle_gamma   90.00
#
_symmetry.space_group_name_H-M   'P 1'
#
loop_
_entity.id
_entity.type
_entity.pdbx_description
1 polymer ?
#
loop_
_entity_poly.entity_id
_entity_poly.type
_entity_poly.pdbx_seq_one_letter_code
_entity_poly.pdbx_strand_id
1 'polypeptide(L)'
;MEIDEKATALYSFDPYIFSLFLLAFYIIPYPIYRSIAHRLKWETNPKTMSRHWSDLFDGISYGLILFTFGNYSNTLSWTTVAAFYPSLFGYALIAELSFTKTSLPNIKNWPKGMWFVFLTAIAIILVFAGYHIYLGYLLPMPFIIYYVSCLSIPTTILASSFLLSKEVNQNWCRTKIYTWKSRNKNKNAAQQPADEGTALLPVVTVVSRETAHNPYSRKIAIHLHHWQIFYVLAFFTRFDDSISQIGAGIVLACYMEGICAYGYDCLVNDG
;
A
#
# COMPACT_ATOMS: atom_id res chain seq x y z
N MET A 1 -23.96 28.57 -7.49
CA MET A 1 -23.53 27.35 -6.78
C MET A 1 -22.57 27.83 -5.72
N GLU A 2 -23.00 27.83 -4.46
CA GLU A 2 -22.14 28.21 -3.34
C GLU A 2 -21.01 27.18 -3.26
N ILE A 3 -19.77 27.64 -3.17
CA ILE A 3 -18.62 26.74 -3.09
C ILE A 3 -18.67 26.13 -1.68
N ASP A 4 -18.83 24.82 -1.61
CA ASP A 4 -18.66 24.12 -0.34
C ASP A 4 -17.16 24.10 0.00
N GLU A 5 -16.76 25.05 0.85
CA GLU A 5 -15.39 25.18 1.35
C GLU A 5 -14.94 23.93 2.12
N LYS A 6 -15.87 23.19 2.76
CA LYS A 6 -15.55 21.96 3.49
C LYS A 6 -15.26 20.79 2.57
N ALA A 7 -15.97 20.69 1.45
CA ALA A 7 -15.73 19.66 0.45
C ALA A 7 -14.41 19.88 -0.31
N THR A 8 -14.00 21.13 -0.49
CA THR A 8 -12.77 21.49 -1.21
C THR A 8 -11.53 21.58 -0.32
N ALA A 9 -11.69 21.62 1.01
CA ALA A 9 -10.58 21.60 1.96
C ALA A 9 -9.71 20.35 1.75
N LEU A 10 -8.47 20.53 1.30
CA LEU A 10 -7.54 19.42 1.05
C LEU A 10 -7.11 18.70 2.33
N TYR A 11 -7.03 19.46 3.42
CA TYR A 11 -6.73 18.99 4.78
C TYR A 11 -7.59 19.77 5.77
N SER A 12 -8.01 19.10 6.83
CA SER A 12 -8.76 19.69 7.94
C SER A 12 -8.42 18.94 9.23
N PHE A 13 -8.36 19.67 10.35
CA PHE A 13 -8.07 19.06 11.64
C PHE A 13 -8.88 19.73 12.75
N ASP A 14 -9.70 18.93 13.40
CA ASP A 14 -10.38 19.26 14.65
C ASP A 14 -9.96 18.22 15.70
N PRO A 15 -9.35 18.63 16.82
CA PRO A 15 -8.82 17.69 17.83
C PRO A 15 -9.92 16.91 18.55
N TYR A 16 -11.12 17.48 18.71
CA TYR A 16 -12.25 16.79 19.33
C TYR A 16 -12.78 15.70 18.40
N ILE A 17 -13.03 16.04 17.13
CA ILE A 17 -13.49 15.07 16.12
C ILE A 17 -12.42 14.00 15.87
N PHE A 18 -11.13 14.36 15.90
CA PHE A 18 -10.03 13.39 15.82
C PHE A 18 -10.02 12.42 17.01
N SER A 19 -10.29 12.89 18.22
CA SER A 19 -10.39 12.04 19.41
C SER A 19 -11.55 11.05 19.29
N LEU A 20 -12.71 11.52 18.79
CA LEU A 20 -13.85 10.64 18.50
C LEU A 20 -13.53 9.62 17.40
N PHE A 21 -12.82 10.03 16.35
CA PHE A 21 -12.37 9.17 15.28
C PHE A 21 -11.48 8.03 15.82
N LEU A 22 -10.46 8.35 16.63
CA LEU A 22 -9.59 7.35 17.23
C LEU A 22 -10.36 6.42 18.17
N LEU A 23 -11.29 6.95 18.97
CA LEU A 23 -12.13 6.11 19.83
C LEU A 23 -12.98 5.14 19.01
N ALA A 24 -13.70 5.65 18.01
CA ALA A 24 -14.68 4.88 17.23
C ALA A 24 -14.03 3.81 16.35
N PHE A 25 -12.89 4.11 15.70
CA PHE A 25 -12.31 3.26 14.66
C PHE A 25 -11.03 2.55 15.08
N TYR A 26 -10.44 2.91 16.22
CA TYR A 26 -9.17 2.33 16.65
C TYR A 26 -9.19 1.79 18.09
N ILE A 27 -9.33 2.66 19.09
CA ILE A 27 -9.17 2.31 20.51
C ILE A 27 -10.23 1.31 20.98
N ILE A 28 -11.49 1.48 20.58
CA ILE A 28 -12.59 0.57 20.94
C ILE A 28 -12.55 -0.73 20.10
N PRO A 29 -12.49 -0.69 18.75
CA PRO A 29 -12.59 -1.90 17.96
C PRO A 29 -11.37 -2.82 18.07
N TYR A 30 -10.16 -2.30 18.33
CA TYR A 30 -8.96 -3.14 18.47
C TYR A 30 -9.11 -4.24 19.53
N PRO A 31 -9.37 -3.94 20.82
CA PRO A 31 -9.54 -4.96 21.85
C PRO A 31 -10.78 -5.82 21.63
N ILE A 32 -11.88 -5.26 21.09
CA ILE A 32 -13.11 -6.01 20.79
C ILE A 32 -12.81 -7.08 19.73
N TYR A 33 -12.18 -6.68 18.62
CA TYR A 33 -11.79 -7.60 17.56
C TYR A 33 -10.89 -8.70 18.10
N ARG A 34 -9.81 -8.36 18.81
CA ARG A 34 -8.86 -9.36 19.34
C ARG A 34 -9.54 -10.33 20.30
N SER A 35 -10.48 -9.85 21.11
CA SER A 35 -11.26 -10.70 22.03
C SER A 35 -12.18 -11.67 21.29
N ILE A 36 -12.89 -11.19 20.26
CA ILE A 36 -13.77 -12.02 19.43
C ILE A 36 -12.97 -13.03 18.62
N ALA A 37 -11.93 -12.58 17.92
CA ALA A 37 -11.03 -13.42 17.14
C ALA A 37 -10.44 -14.55 17.98
N HIS A 38 -9.99 -14.26 19.21
CA HIS A 38 -9.50 -15.28 20.13
C HIS A 38 -10.59 -16.29 20.52
N ARG A 39 -11.81 -15.84 20.85
CA ARG A 39 -12.93 -16.72 21.22
C ARG A 39 -13.38 -17.62 20.06
N LEU A 40 -13.42 -17.07 18.85
CA LEU A 40 -13.84 -17.78 17.64
C LEU A 40 -12.69 -18.50 16.92
N LYS A 41 -11.46 -18.41 17.45
CA LYS A 41 -10.24 -18.98 16.88
C LYS A 41 -9.98 -18.52 15.43
N TRP A 42 -10.24 -17.26 15.16
CA TRP A 42 -9.87 -16.64 13.89
C TRP A 42 -8.36 -16.57 13.73
N GLU A 43 -7.91 -16.61 12.49
CA GLU A 43 -6.51 -16.52 12.11
C GLU A 43 -5.97 -15.13 12.44
N THR A 44 -5.05 -15.08 13.39
CA THR A 44 -4.42 -13.82 13.80
C THR A 44 -2.95 -14.07 14.13
N ASN A 45 -2.11 -13.07 13.92
CA ASN A 45 -0.73 -13.13 14.37
C ASN A 45 -0.69 -13.14 15.91
N PRO A 46 0.12 -14.04 16.52
CA PRO A 46 0.42 -13.95 17.94
C PRO A 46 1.22 -12.67 18.17
N LYS A 47 0.79 -11.87 19.15
CA LYS A 47 1.40 -10.58 19.46
C LYS A 47 1.77 -10.54 20.94
N THR A 48 2.97 -10.07 21.24
CA THR A 48 3.37 -9.74 22.61
C THR A 48 2.72 -8.42 23.02
N MET A 49 2.69 -8.13 24.32
CA MET A 49 2.19 -6.84 24.81
C MET A 49 2.99 -5.65 24.25
N SER A 50 4.30 -5.84 24.03
CA SER A 50 5.14 -4.84 23.35
C SER A 50 4.66 -4.60 21.91
N ARG A 51 4.37 -5.66 21.13
CA ARG A 51 3.85 -5.50 19.77
C ARG A 51 2.47 -4.83 19.75
N HIS A 52 1.58 -5.17 20.68
CA HIS A 52 0.29 -4.47 20.84
C HIS A 52 0.47 -2.99 21.15
N TRP A 53 1.46 -2.63 21.98
CA TRP A 53 1.78 -1.25 22.28
C TRP A 53 2.35 -0.51 21.08
N SER A 54 3.28 -1.12 20.33
CA SER A 54 3.77 -0.53 19.07
C SER A 54 2.64 -0.30 18.08
N ASP A 55 1.76 -1.29 17.88
CA ASP A 55 0.61 -1.15 16.99
C ASP A 55 -0.26 0.05 17.39
N LEU A 56 -0.48 0.29 18.70
CA LEU A 56 -1.26 1.43 19.21
C LEU A 56 -0.65 2.78 18.78
N PHE A 57 0.66 2.95 18.89
CA PHE A 57 1.34 4.18 18.48
C PHE A 57 1.34 4.37 16.97
N ASP A 58 1.56 3.28 16.23
CA ASP A 58 1.47 3.29 14.77
C ASP A 58 0.04 3.65 14.35
N GLY A 59 -0.98 3.13 15.03
CA GLY A 59 -2.37 3.46 14.77
C GLY A 59 -2.77 4.89 15.05
N ILE A 60 -2.21 5.52 16.08
CA ILE A 60 -2.38 6.96 16.30
C ILE A 60 -1.69 7.74 15.16
N SER A 61 -0.50 7.34 14.77
CA SER A 61 0.30 8.01 13.73
C SER A 61 -0.35 7.92 12.35
N TYR A 62 -0.72 6.72 11.91
CA TYR A 62 -1.43 6.50 10.65
C TYR A 62 -2.86 7.03 10.72
N GLY A 63 -3.52 6.94 11.88
CA GLY A 63 -4.83 7.50 12.13
C GLY A 63 -4.87 9.01 11.93
N LEU A 64 -3.82 9.73 12.35
CA LEU A 64 -3.69 11.18 12.10
C LEU A 64 -3.64 11.49 10.60
N ILE A 65 -2.88 10.71 9.82
CA ILE A 65 -2.75 10.90 8.38
C ILE A 65 -4.09 10.58 7.69
N LEU A 66 -4.74 9.46 8.04
CA LEU A 66 -6.09 9.10 7.59
C LEU A 66 -7.10 10.19 7.88
N PHE A 67 -7.13 10.67 9.12
CA PHE A 67 -8.05 11.70 9.57
C PHE A 67 -7.93 12.96 8.72
N THR A 68 -6.69 13.43 8.57
CA THR A 68 -6.38 14.69 7.89
C THR A 68 -6.66 14.63 6.39
N PHE A 69 -6.17 13.60 5.69
CA PHE A 69 -6.32 13.49 4.23
C PHE A 69 -7.66 12.91 3.80
N GLY A 70 -8.33 12.15 4.67
CA GLY A 70 -9.70 11.68 4.47
C GLY A 70 -10.77 12.74 4.77
N ASN A 71 -10.37 13.96 5.19
CA ASN A 71 -11.27 15.07 5.54
C ASN A 71 -12.28 14.72 6.64
N TYR A 72 -11.93 13.80 7.55
CA TYR A 72 -12.86 13.30 8.56
C TYR A 72 -13.24 14.36 9.61
N SER A 73 -12.52 15.49 9.68
CA SER A 73 -12.98 16.64 10.46
C SER A 73 -14.33 17.18 9.98
N ASN A 74 -14.66 17.00 8.69
CA ASN A 74 -15.88 17.48 8.07
C ASN A 74 -16.84 16.34 7.70
N THR A 75 -16.32 15.15 7.39
CA THR A 75 -17.11 14.04 6.82
C THR A 75 -17.39 12.91 7.80
N LEU A 76 -16.83 12.94 9.01
CA LEU A 76 -17.13 11.93 10.00
C LEU A 76 -18.59 12.02 10.44
N SER A 77 -19.35 10.97 10.15
CA SER A 77 -20.76 10.87 10.53
C SER A 77 -21.05 9.55 11.24
N TRP A 78 -22.24 9.47 11.86
CA TRP A 78 -22.74 8.22 12.42
C TRP A 78 -22.91 7.12 11.35
N THR A 79 -23.19 7.49 10.09
CA THR A 79 -23.27 6.54 8.97
C THR A 79 -21.95 5.80 8.77
N THR A 80 -20.81 6.51 8.84
CA THR A 80 -19.48 5.91 8.76
C THR A 80 -19.24 4.92 9.91
N VAL A 81 -19.61 5.29 11.14
CA VAL A 81 -19.48 4.42 12.33
C VAL A 81 -20.38 3.18 12.22
N ALA A 82 -21.63 3.36 11.79
CA ALA A 82 -22.60 2.29 11.63
C ALA A 82 -22.22 1.32 10.51
N ALA A 83 -21.61 1.80 9.41
CA ALA A 83 -21.07 0.95 8.36
C ALA A 83 -19.81 0.20 8.81
N PHE A 84 -18.94 0.84 9.59
CA PHE A 84 -17.66 0.28 10.01
C PHE A 84 -17.77 -1.03 10.80
N TYR A 85 -18.57 -1.08 11.87
CA TYR A 85 -18.58 -2.27 12.75
C TYR A 85 -19.07 -3.55 12.05
N PRO A 86 -20.20 -3.55 11.31
CA PRO A 86 -20.62 -4.71 10.52
C PRO A 86 -19.59 -5.08 9.46
N SER A 87 -18.97 -4.10 8.79
CA SER A 87 -17.94 -4.38 7.79
C SER A 87 -16.67 -4.98 8.40
N LEU A 88 -16.27 -4.57 9.62
CA LEU A 88 -15.07 -5.07 10.28
C LEU A 88 -15.20 -6.57 10.54
N PHE A 89 -16.31 -6.99 11.14
CA PHE A 89 -16.55 -8.40 11.42
C PHE A 89 -16.99 -9.18 10.17
N GLY A 90 -17.73 -8.55 9.25
CA GLY A 90 -18.10 -9.16 7.98
C GLY A 90 -16.88 -9.51 7.12
N TYR A 91 -15.91 -8.59 7.03
CA TYR A 91 -14.65 -8.84 6.32
C TYR A 91 -13.83 -9.95 7.00
N ALA A 92 -13.74 -9.93 8.33
CA ALA A 92 -13.07 -11.01 9.08
C ALA A 92 -13.71 -12.38 8.84
N LEU A 93 -15.04 -12.47 8.82
CA LEU A 93 -15.76 -13.71 8.52
C LEU A 93 -15.50 -14.19 7.08
N ILE A 94 -15.40 -13.27 6.11
CA ILE A 94 -15.02 -13.61 4.74
C ILE A 94 -13.59 -14.16 4.73
N ALA A 95 -12.66 -13.55 5.46
CA ALA A 95 -11.26 -13.98 5.52
C ALA A 95 -11.09 -15.39 6.11
N GLU A 96 -11.99 -15.81 7.00
CA GLU A 96 -11.98 -17.15 7.61
C GLU A 96 -12.46 -18.28 6.69
N LEU A 97 -13.00 -17.98 5.51
CA LEU A 97 -13.43 -19.01 4.57
C LEU A 97 -12.21 -19.83 4.11
N SER A 98 -12.36 -21.15 4.01
CA SER A 98 -11.23 -22.04 3.67
C SER A 98 -10.56 -21.69 2.35
N PHE A 99 -11.32 -21.15 1.40
CA PHE A 99 -10.81 -20.75 0.09
C PHE A 99 -10.18 -19.34 0.08
N THR A 100 -10.43 -18.48 1.07
CA THR A 100 -9.82 -17.14 1.16
C THR A 100 -8.48 -17.14 1.88
N LYS A 101 -8.12 -18.25 2.55
CA LYS A 101 -6.82 -18.47 3.21
C LYS A 101 -5.69 -18.75 2.21
N THR A 102 -5.54 -17.86 1.24
CA THR A 102 -4.52 -17.94 0.20
C THR A 102 -3.83 -16.60 0.02
N SER A 103 -2.53 -16.63 -0.23
CA SER A 103 -1.72 -15.42 -0.36
C SER A 103 -1.64 -14.92 -1.81
N LEU A 104 -1.46 -13.61 -1.98
CA LEU A 104 -1.32 -12.97 -3.30
C LEU A 104 -0.16 -13.53 -4.16
N PRO A 105 1.01 -13.88 -3.59
CA PRO A 105 2.08 -14.55 -4.36
C PRO A 105 1.62 -15.85 -5.04
N ASN A 106 0.59 -16.51 -4.50
CA ASN A 106 0.04 -17.74 -5.04
C ASN A 106 -1.20 -17.53 -5.92
N ILE A 107 -1.42 -16.32 -6.45
CA ILE A 107 -2.62 -15.96 -7.24
C ILE A 107 -2.97 -16.93 -8.37
N LYS A 108 -1.95 -17.51 -9.03
CA LYS A 108 -2.13 -18.47 -10.12
C LYS A 108 -2.81 -19.77 -9.68
N ASN A 109 -2.68 -20.13 -8.41
CA ASN A 109 -3.20 -21.38 -7.84
C ASN A 109 -4.39 -21.12 -6.90
N TRP A 110 -5.00 -19.93 -6.95
CA TRP A 110 -6.15 -19.61 -6.13
C TRP A 110 -7.36 -20.50 -6.47
N PRO A 111 -8.10 -20.98 -5.46
CA PRO A 111 -9.35 -21.69 -5.68
C PRO A 111 -10.39 -20.75 -6.33
N LYS A 112 -11.37 -21.33 -7.04
CA LYS A 112 -12.42 -20.55 -7.72
C LYS A 112 -13.18 -19.61 -6.79
N GLY A 113 -13.40 -20.02 -5.53
CA GLY A 113 -14.04 -19.18 -4.51
C GLY A 113 -13.27 -17.90 -4.21
N MET A 114 -11.94 -17.96 -4.13
CA MET A 114 -11.10 -16.78 -3.94
C MET A 114 -11.17 -15.83 -5.13
N TRP A 115 -11.13 -16.38 -6.35
CA TRP A 115 -11.31 -15.57 -7.57
C TRP A 115 -12.64 -14.84 -7.60
N PHE A 116 -13.73 -15.50 -7.19
CA PHE A 116 -15.04 -14.87 -7.10
C PHE A 116 -15.02 -13.70 -6.10
N VAL A 117 -14.55 -13.92 -4.87
CA VAL A 117 -14.44 -12.86 -3.85
C VAL A 117 -13.57 -11.70 -4.34
N PHE A 118 -12.42 -12.00 -4.95
CA PHE A 118 -11.49 -11.00 -5.46
C PHE A 118 -12.10 -10.17 -6.59
N LEU A 119 -12.74 -10.81 -7.58
CA LEU A 119 -13.40 -10.10 -8.69
C LEU A 119 -14.57 -9.25 -8.20
N THR A 120 -15.37 -9.75 -7.25
CA THR A 120 -16.42 -8.97 -6.61
C THR A 120 -15.86 -7.75 -5.89
N ALA A 121 -14.77 -7.91 -5.12
CA ALA A 121 -14.11 -6.80 -4.44
C ALA A 121 -13.58 -5.75 -5.43
N ILE A 122 -12.93 -6.18 -6.53
CA ILE A 122 -12.48 -5.28 -7.60
C ILE A 122 -13.66 -4.52 -8.21
N ALA A 123 -14.74 -5.20 -8.56
CA ALA A 123 -15.91 -4.57 -9.16
C ALA A 123 -16.49 -3.48 -8.24
N ILE A 124 -16.64 -3.78 -6.94
CA ILE A 124 -17.11 -2.82 -5.94
C ILE A 124 -16.15 -1.62 -5.87
N ILE A 125 -14.84 -1.86 -5.74
CA ILE A 125 -13.84 -0.78 -5.67
C ILE A 125 -13.89 0.11 -6.92
N LEU A 126 -14.02 -0.46 -8.12
CA LEU A 126 -14.10 0.31 -9.36
C LEU A 126 -15.37 1.16 -9.45
N VAL A 127 -16.53 0.63 -9.01
CA VAL A 127 -17.78 1.39 -8.95
C VAL A 127 -17.64 2.56 -7.98
N PHE A 128 -17.12 2.33 -6.77
CA PHE A 128 -16.88 3.39 -5.80
C PHE A 128 -15.83 4.40 -6.30
N ALA A 129 -14.77 3.95 -6.97
CA ALA A 129 -13.77 4.84 -7.53
C ALA A 129 -14.38 5.76 -8.59
N GLY A 130 -15.19 5.22 -9.52
CA GLY A 130 -15.90 6.00 -10.52
C GLY A 130 -16.86 7.02 -9.89
N TYR A 131 -17.62 6.60 -8.87
CA TYR A 131 -18.52 7.48 -8.12
C TYR A 131 -17.77 8.64 -7.44
N HIS A 132 -16.66 8.36 -6.75
CA HIS A 132 -15.91 9.40 -6.06
C HIS A 132 -15.13 10.31 -7.01
N ILE A 133 -14.68 9.82 -8.16
CA ILE A 133 -14.13 10.65 -9.24
C ILE A 133 -15.21 11.59 -9.78
N TYR A 134 -16.43 11.09 -9.96
CA TYR A 134 -17.57 11.91 -10.36
C TYR A 134 -17.87 13.01 -9.32
N LEU A 135 -17.89 12.70 -8.02
CA LEU A 135 -18.04 13.72 -6.97
C LEU A 135 -16.92 14.75 -7.02
N GLY A 136 -15.67 14.32 -7.21
CA GLY A 136 -14.53 15.23 -7.37
C GLY A 136 -14.63 16.13 -8.60
N TYR A 137 -15.26 15.66 -9.69
CA TYR A 137 -15.50 16.43 -10.91
C TYR A 137 -16.56 17.52 -10.73
N LEU A 138 -17.53 17.33 -9.82
CA LEU A 138 -18.55 18.34 -9.51
C LEU A 138 -17.99 19.52 -8.69
N LEU A 139 -16.82 19.35 -8.07
CA LEU A 139 -16.15 20.41 -7.31
C LEU A 139 -15.36 21.36 -8.23
N PRO A 140 -15.16 22.62 -7.83
CA PRO A 140 -14.41 23.59 -8.63
C PRO A 140 -13.00 23.10 -9.00
N MET A 141 -12.60 23.39 -10.24
CA MET A 141 -11.21 23.20 -10.66
C MET A 141 -10.27 24.01 -9.75
N PRO A 142 -9.07 23.51 -9.41
CA PRO A 142 -8.42 22.28 -9.93
C PRO A 142 -8.59 21.03 -9.03
N PHE A 143 -9.64 20.94 -8.19
CA PHE A 143 -9.75 19.88 -7.17
C PHE A 143 -9.57 18.47 -7.74
N ILE A 144 -10.25 18.14 -8.84
CA ILE A 144 -10.16 16.81 -9.48
C ILE A 144 -8.74 16.44 -9.91
N ILE A 145 -7.93 17.42 -10.33
CA ILE A 145 -6.54 17.19 -10.72
C ILE A 145 -5.74 16.73 -9.51
N TYR A 146 -5.84 17.45 -8.38
CA TYR A 146 -5.15 17.07 -7.15
C TYR A 146 -5.65 15.72 -6.63
N TYR A 147 -6.97 15.54 -6.61
CA TYR A 147 -7.63 14.34 -6.13
C TYR A 147 -7.17 13.08 -6.87
N VAL A 148 -7.18 13.09 -8.21
CA VAL A 148 -6.71 11.95 -9.02
C VAL A 148 -5.19 11.81 -8.94
N SER A 149 -4.45 12.93 -8.87
CA SER A 149 -2.98 12.89 -8.75
C SER A 149 -2.50 12.21 -7.46
N CYS A 150 -3.31 12.17 -6.40
CA CYS A 150 -2.98 11.42 -5.18
C CYS A 150 -2.76 9.91 -5.45
N LEU A 151 -3.30 9.33 -6.53
CA LEU A 151 -3.02 7.94 -6.93
C LEU A 151 -1.56 7.70 -7.34
N SER A 152 -0.82 8.77 -7.66
CA SER A 152 0.62 8.66 -7.94
C SER A 152 1.43 8.29 -6.71
N ILE A 153 0.99 8.66 -5.50
CA ILE A 153 1.69 8.37 -4.24
C ILE A 153 1.81 6.86 -3.98
N PRO A 154 0.73 6.08 -3.89
CA PRO A 154 0.84 4.63 -3.69
C PRO A 154 1.57 3.94 -4.85
N THR A 155 1.35 4.41 -6.08
CA THR A 155 2.01 3.86 -7.27
C THR A 155 3.54 4.05 -7.21
N THR A 156 4.00 5.23 -6.80
CA THR A 156 5.43 5.53 -6.69
C THR A 156 6.09 4.76 -5.53
N ILE A 157 5.41 4.62 -4.38
CA ILE A 157 5.88 3.80 -3.25
C ILE A 157 5.99 2.32 -3.66
N LEU A 158 5.00 1.79 -4.37
CA LEU A 158 5.03 0.41 -4.81
C LEU A 158 6.13 0.19 -5.87
N ALA A 159 6.23 1.10 -6.85
CA ALA A 159 7.27 1.04 -7.88
C ALA A 159 8.68 1.14 -7.27
N SER A 160 8.89 2.05 -6.32
CA SER A 160 10.17 2.18 -5.62
C SER A 160 10.51 0.92 -4.82
N SER A 161 9.52 0.28 -4.19
CA SER A 161 9.71 -0.99 -3.48
C SER A 161 10.13 -2.13 -4.42
N PHE A 162 9.53 -2.22 -5.62
CA PHE A 162 9.98 -3.17 -6.65
C PHE A 162 11.38 -2.87 -7.17
N LEU A 163 11.71 -1.60 -7.41
CA LEU A 163 13.06 -1.20 -7.81
C LEU A 163 14.09 -1.51 -6.72
N LEU A 164 13.75 -1.27 -5.45
CA LEU A 164 14.58 -1.60 -4.30
C LEU A 164 14.80 -3.11 -4.20
N SER A 165 13.73 -3.92 -4.28
CA SER A 165 13.84 -5.38 -4.27
C SER A 165 14.72 -5.91 -5.41
N LYS A 166 14.56 -5.35 -6.61
CA LYS A 166 15.40 -5.70 -7.75
C LYS A 166 16.86 -5.31 -7.54
N GLU A 167 17.13 -4.14 -6.97
CA GLU A 167 18.49 -3.70 -6.66
C GLU A 167 19.14 -4.58 -5.60
N VAL A 168 18.46 -4.83 -4.48
CA VAL A 168 19.01 -5.63 -3.37
C VAL A 168 19.24 -7.07 -3.81
N ASN A 169 18.26 -7.68 -4.48
CA ASN A 169 18.32 -9.10 -4.83
C ASN A 169 19.17 -9.40 -6.08
N GLN A 170 19.34 -8.44 -7.00
CA GLN A 170 20.01 -8.66 -8.29
C GLN A 170 21.18 -7.71 -8.58
N ASN A 171 21.46 -6.73 -7.72
CA ASN A 171 22.49 -5.71 -7.92
C ASN A 171 22.41 -5.02 -9.29
N TRP A 172 21.19 -4.80 -9.78
CA TRP A 172 20.91 -4.52 -11.19
C TRP A 172 21.44 -3.15 -11.65
N CYS A 173 21.21 -2.10 -10.86
CA CYS A 173 21.62 -0.75 -11.17
C CYS A 173 23.16 -0.66 -11.19
N ARG A 174 23.81 -1.16 -10.13
CA ARG A 174 25.28 -1.21 -10.03
C ARG A 174 25.91 -2.02 -11.16
N THR A 175 25.36 -3.18 -11.50
CA THR A 175 25.86 -4.01 -12.62
C THR A 175 25.72 -3.29 -13.96
N LYS A 176 24.60 -2.59 -14.20
CA LYS A 176 24.42 -1.77 -15.41
C LYS A 176 25.41 -0.62 -15.49
N ILE A 177 25.62 0.11 -14.40
CA ILE A 177 26.57 1.23 -14.34
C ILE A 177 27.99 0.73 -14.59
N TYR A 178 28.38 -0.39 -13.96
CA TYR A 178 29.70 -1.01 -14.14
C TYR A 178 29.92 -1.42 -15.61
N THR A 179 28.94 -2.11 -16.20
CA THR A 179 28.99 -2.55 -17.61
C THR A 179 29.08 -1.36 -18.57
N TRP A 180 28.33 -0.29 -18.32
CA TRP A 180 28.37 0.93 -19.14
C TRP A 180 29.74 1.62 -19.07
N LYS A 181 30.31 1.77 -17.87
CA LYS A 181 31.66 2.33 -17.69
C LYS A 181 32.74 1.49 -18.37
N SER A 182 32.69 0.16 -18.21
CA SER A 182 33.62 -0.77 -18.85
C SER A 182 33.54 -0.69 -20.38
N ARG A 183 32.33 -0.61 -20.94
CA ARG A 183 32.11 -0.44 -22.39
C ARG A 183 32.70 0.87 -22.92
N ASN A 184 32.54 1.99 -22.20
CA ASN A 184 33.11 3.26 -22.62
C ASN A 184 34.64 3.28 -22.54
N LYS A 185 35.24 2.64 -21.53
CA LYS A 185 36.70 2.49 -21.42
C LYS A 185 37.27 1.71 -22.61
N ASN A 186 36.63 0.61 -23.00
CA ASN A 186 37.08 -0.20 -24.13
C ASN A 186 36.95 0.53 -25.48
N LYS A 187 35.91 1.36 -25.66
CA LYS A 187 35.79 2.20 -26.86
C LYS A 187 36.94 3.20 -26.98
N ASN A 188 37.30 3.85 -25.88
CA ASN A 188 38.41 4.81 -25.86
C ASN A 188 39.76 4.13 -26.09
N ALA A 189 39.96 2.91 -25.57
CA ALA A 189 41.18 2.14 -25.80
C ALA A 189 41.31 1.66 -27.26
N ALA A 190 40.20 1.28 -27.92
CA ALA A 190 40.20 0.86 -29.31
C ALA A 190 40.40 2.02 -30.32
N GLN A 191 40.32 3.27 -29.88
CA GLN A 191 40.55 4.47 -30.71
C GLN A 191 41.98 5.03 -30.57
N GLN A 192 42.86 4.40 -29.79
CA GLN A 192 44.28 4.69 -29.89
C GLN A 192 44.82 4.14 -31.23
N PRO A 193 45.48 4.96 -32.06
CA PRO A 193 45.99 4.52 -33.36
C PRO A 193 46.96 3.37 -33.15
N ALA A 194 46.73 2.28 -33.88
CA ALA A 194 47.64 1.16 -33.94
C ALA A 194 48.94 1.66 -34.59
N ASP A 195 49.98 1.79 -33.77
CA ASP A 195 51.33 2.00 -34.28
C ASP A 195 51.67 0.81 -35.19
N GLU A 196 52.02 1.11 -36.44
CA GLU A 196 52.14 0.13 -37.51
C GLU A 196 53.27 -0.87 -37.21
N GLY A 197 52.90 -2.14 -37.10
CA GLY A 197 53.83 -3.25 -37.26
C GLY A 197 53.93 -4.17 -36.05
N THR A 198 53.02 -5.13 -35.95
CA THR A 198 53.31 -6.55 -35.68
C THR A 198 51.98 -7.33 -35.77
N ALA A 199 51.89 -8.24 -36.74
CA ALA A 199 50.75 -9.13 -36.91
C ALA A 199 50.74 -10.19 -35.79
N LEU A 200 49.74 -10.15 -34.89
CA LEU A 200 49.49 -11.22 -33.92
C LEU A 200 48.02 -11.61 -33.87
N LEU A 201 47.87 -12.92 -33.63
CA LEU A 201 46.70 -13.80 -33.70
C LEU A 201 45.43 -13.28 -33.01
N PRO A 202 44.23 -13.79 -33.40
CA PRO A 202 42.96 -13.43 -32.79
C PRO A 202 42.93 -13.92 -31.34
N VAL A 203 43.24 -13.03 -30.40
CA VAL A 203 43.02 -13.25 -28.98
C VAL A 203 41.50 -13.33 -28.79
N VAL A 204 41.01 -14.56 -28.59
CA VAL A 204 39.66 -14.81 -28.10
C VAL A 204 39.61 -14.28 -26.68
N THR A 205 39.29 -12.99 -26.53
CA THR A 205 39.01 -12.38 -25.23
C THR A 205 37.77 -13.04 -24.67
N VAL A 206 37.96 -14.06 -23.84
CA VAL A 206 36.94 -14.56 -22.92
C VAL A 206 36.68 -13.41 -21.95
N VAL A 207 35.72 -12.56 -22.29
CA VAL A 207 35.23 -11.51 -21.39
C VAL A 207 34.53 -12.24 -20.25
N SER A 208 35.30 -12.62 -19.23
CA SER A 208 34.75 -12.97 -17.93
C SER A 208 33.86 -11.81 -17.53
N ARG A 209 32.55 -12.08 -17.44
CA ARG A 209 31.55 -11.07 -17.07
C ARG A 209 31.79 -10.77 -15.60
N GLU A 210 32.74 -9.88 -15.30
CA GLU A 210 32.94 -9.35 -13.97
C GLU A 210 31.61 -8.74 -13.53
N THR A 211 30.91 -9.47 -12.66
CA THR A 211 29.69 -8.98 -12.05
C THR A 211 30.11 -8.02 -10.95
N ALA A 212 29.49 -6.84 -10.91
CA ALA A 212 29.77 -5.89 -9.85
C ALA A 212 29.47 -6.55 -8.50
N HIS A 213 30.35 -6.35 -7.52
CA HIS A 213 30.16 -6.83 -6.15
C HIS A 213 28.80 -6.37 -5.62
N ASN A 214 27.99 -7.32 -5.12
CA ASN A 214 26.72 -7.02 -4.46
C ASN A 214 26.99 -6.73 -2.97
N PRO A 215 26.76 -5.49 -2.49
CA PRO A 215 27.02 -5.15 -1.09
C PRO A 215 25.96 -5.71 -0.12
N TYR A 216 24.84 -6.21 -0.62
CA TYR A 216 23.74 -6.70 0.21
C TYR A 216 23.93 -8.19 0.51
N SER A 217 23.96 -8.53 1.81
CA SER A 217 24.09 -9.91 2.29
C SER A 217 22.76 -10.65 2.43
N ARG A 218 21.65 -9.91 2.53
CA ARG A 218 20.30 -10.45 2.67
C ARG A 218 19.45 -10.12 1.45
N LYS A 219 18.53 -11.03 1.16
CA LYS A 219 17.47 -10.79 0.19
C LYS A 219 16.31 -10.09 0.87
N ILE A 220 15.53 -9.36 0.11
CA ILE A 220 14.29 -8.75 0.57
C ILE A 220 13.10 -9.25 -0.22
N ALA A 221 11.96 -9.38 0.45
CA ALA A 221 10.69 -9.75 -0.14
C ALA A 221 9.69 -8.59 -0.01
N ILE A 222 8.89 -8.40 -1.04
CA ILE A 222 7.76 -7.47 -1.01
C ILE A 222 6.55 -8.24 -0.49
N HIS A 223 5.96 -7.76 0.59
CA HIS A 223 4.75 -8.32 1.16
C HIS A 223 3.72 -7.19 1.31
N LEU A 224 2.79 -7.13 0.37
CA LEU A 224 1.72 -6.14 0.40
C LEU A 224 0.65 -6.63 1.37
N HIS A 225 0.39 -5.84 2.41
CA HIS A 225 -0.72 -6.09 3.33
C HIS A 225 -1.96 -5.30 2.87
N HIS A 226 -3.15 -5.88 3.04
CA HIS A 226 -4.38 -5.20 2.64
C HIS A 226 -4.63 -3.92 3.43
N TRP A 227 -4.17 -3.82 4.69
CA TRP A 227 -4.25 -2.56 5.43
C TRP A 227 -3.57 -1.41 4.66
N GLN A 228 -2.47 -1.65 3.95
CA GLN A 228 -1.78 -0.62 3.16
C GLN A 228 -2.62 -0.17 1.96
N ILE A 229 -3.39 -1.09 1.36
CA ILE A 229 -4.30 -0.78 0.25
C ILE A 229 -5.46 0.06 0.77
N PHE A 230 -6.13 -0.39 1.83
CA PHE A 230 -7.31 0.29 2.37
C PHE A 230 -6.97 1.62 3.03
N TYR A 231 -5.77 1.76 3.60
CA TYR A 231 -5.22 3.02 4.07
C TYR A 231 -5.23 4.09 2.96
N VAL A 232 -4.79 3.72 1.76
CA VAL A 232 -4.76 4.64 0.61
C VAL A 232 -6.17 4.91 0.09
N LEU A 233 -7.02 3.88 0.03
CA LEU A 233 -8.40 4.03 -0.45
C LEU A 233 -9.25 4.96 0.44
N ALA A 234 -8.95 5.05 1.73
CA ALA A 234 -9.69 5.91 2.66
C ALA A 234 -9.64 7.39 2.24
N PHE A 235 -8.53 7.85 1.67
CA PHE A 235 -8.38 9.22 1.18
C PHE A 235 -9.38 9.57 0.07
N PHE A 236 -9.90 8.57 -0.64
CA PHE A 236 -10.85 8.75 -1.74
C PHE A 236 -12.31 8.70 -1.28
N THR A 237 -12.58 8.47 0.01
CA THR A 237 -13.95 8.44 0.58
C THR A 237 -14.33 9.75 1.30
N ARG A 238 -13.63 10.83 0.95
CA ARG A 238 -13.56 12.12 1.68
C ARG A 238 -14.73 13.10 1.49
N PHE A 239 -15.87 12.65 0.96
CA PHE A 239 -17.00 13.53 0.62
C PHE A 239 -18.12 13.39 1.65
N ASP A 240 -18.81 14.50 1.93
CA ASP A 240 -19.95 14.53 2.84
C ASP A 240 -21.24 14.07 2.13
N ASP A 241 -21.24 12.82 1.69
CA ASP A 241 -22.39 12.14 1.09
C ASP A 241 -22.57 10.76 1.74
N SER A 242 -23.81 10.30 1.84
CA SER A 242 -24.12 9.02 2.51
C SER A 242 -23.40 7.82 1.88
N ILE A 243 -23.27 7.77 0.55
CA ILE A 243 -22.57 6.70 -0.16
C ILE A 243 -21.07 6.75 0.16
N SER A 244 -20.48 7.96 0.16
CA SER A 244 -19.08 8.15 0.56
C SER A 244 -18.82 7.80 2.01
N GLN A 245 -19.74 8.15 2.93
CA GLN A 245 -19.65 7.81 4.34
C GLN A 245 -19.75 6.30 4.60
N ILE A 246 -20.62 5.59 3.87
CA ILE A 246 -20.68 4.11 3.88
C ILE A 246 -19.38 3.52 3.36
N GLY A 247 -18.90 4.01 2.21
CA GLY A 247 -17.63 3.59 1.63
C GLY A 247 -16.45 3.81 2.58
N ALA A 248 -16.41 4.95 3.26
CA ALA A 248 -15.42 5.27 4.28
C ALA A 248 -15.45 4.27 5.44
N GLY A 249 -16.64 3.93 5.95
CA GLY A 249 -16.80 2.95 7.02
C GLY A 249 -16.28 1.57 6.62
N ILE A 250 -16.62 1.11 5.41
CA ILE A 250 -16.15 -0.17 4.85
C ILE A 250 -14.62 -0.18 4.71
N VAL A 251 -14.05 0.88 4.13
CA VAL A 251 -12.60 0.97 3.90
C VAL A 251 -11.83 1.04 5.21
N LEU A 252 -12.29 1.85 6.18
CA LEU A 252 -11.71 1.90 7.53
C LEU A 252 -11.80 0.54 8.24
N ALA A 253 -12.89 -0.20 8.03
CA ALA A 253 -13.07 -1.53 8.59
C ALA A 253 -12.07 -2.53 8.03
N CYS A 254 -11.87 -2.57 6.70
CA CYS A 254 -10.88 -3.44 6.07
C CYS A 254 -9.43 -3.04 6.45
N TYR A 255 -9.17 -1.73 6.60
CA TYR A 255 -7.92 -1.23 7.15
C TYR A 255 -7.67 -1.74 8.57
N MET A 256 -8.66 -1.56 9.44
CA MET A 256 -8.56 -1.92 10.86
C MET A 256 -8.48 -3.43 11.06
N GLU A 257 -9.19 -4.21 10.26
CA GLU A 257 -9.11 -5.66 10.28
C GLU A 257 -7.67 -6.15 10.08
N GLY A 258 -6.97 -5.62 9.07
CA GLY A 258 -5.58 -6.02 8.80
C GLY A 258 -4.63 -5.67 9.92
N ILE A 259 -4.84 -4.55 10.61
CA ILE A 259 -4.04 -4.15 11.77
C ILE A 259 -4.33 -5.04 12.97
N CYS A 260 -5.59 -5.32 13.24
CA CYS A 260 -5.99 -6.20 14.33
C CYS A 260 -5.45 -7.61 14.14
N ALA A 261 -5.60 -8.17 12.94
CA ALA A 261 -5.18 -9.52 12.61
C ALA A 261 -3.65 -9.64 12.55
N TYR A 262 -2.99 -8.77 11.78
CA TYR A 262 -1.59 -8.93 11.40
C TYR A 262 -0.67 -7.88 12.03
N GLY A 263 -1.12 -6.61 12.11
CA GLY A 263 -0.34 -5.47 12.64
C GLY A 263 0.23 -4.59 11.54
N TYR A 264 1.01 -3.58 11.94
CA TYR A 264 1.71 -2.69 11.00
C TYR A 264 3.00 -3.34 10.51
N ASP A 265 2.86 -4.28 9.59
CA ASP A 265 3.98 -4.95 8.95
C ASP A 265 4.51 -4.15 7.76
N CYS A 266 5.83 -4.19 7.56
CA CYS A 266 6.51 -3.43 6.52
C CYS A 266 6.19 -3.97 5.13
N LEU A 267 6.08 -3.07 4.14
CA LEU A 267 5.91 -3.44 2.72
C LEU A 267 7.09 -4.25 2.17
N VAL A 268 8.29 -3.94 2.65
CA VAL A 268 9.54 -4.61 2.30
C VAL A 268 10.10 -5.23 3.57
N ASN A 269 10.27 -6.54 3.55
CA ASN A 269 10.80 -7.31 4.67
C ASN A 269 12.13 -7.95 4.30
N ASP A 270 13.03 -8.03 5.29
CA ASP A 270 14.20 -8.90 5.21
C ASP A 270 13.74 -10.35 5.08
N GLY A 271 14.32 -11.08 4.11
CA GLY A 271 14.09 -12.50 3.90
C GLY A 271 15.14 -13.40 4.55
#